data_AF-A0A659UEZ6-F1
#
_entry.id   AF-A0A659UEZ6-F1
#
_cell.length_a   1.000
_cell.length_b   1.000
_cell.length_c   1.000
_cell.angle_alpha   90.00
_cell.angle_beta   90.00
_cell.angle_gamma   90.00
#
_symmetry.space_group_name_H-M   'P 1'
#
loop_
_entity.id
_entity.type
_entity.pdbx_description
1 polymer ?
#
loop_
_entity_poly.entity_id
_entity_poly.type
_entity_poly.pdbx_seq_one_letter_code
_entity_poly.pdbx_strand_id
1 'polypeptide(L)' 'MTEAASHPIVDEEGAGGEPVRRIPDIISLVKDSYAELRPAERRVADVVLENVKYAVDASNAALAQRAGVSEPTVT' A
#
# COMPACT_ATOMS: atom_id res chain seq x y z
N MET A 1 36.06 48.16 5.42
CA MET A 1 35.74 46.73 5.50
C MET A 1 34.24 46.59 5.31
N THR A 2 33.86 46.06 4.15
CA THR A 2 32.62 45.36 3.77
C THR A 2 32.10 44.49 4.93
N GLU A 3 30.81 44.26 5.21
CA GLU A 3 29.65 43.99 4.36
C GLU A 3 28.39 44.14 5.23
N ALA A 4 27.30 44.66 4.66
CA ALA A 4 25.97 44.47 5.22
C ALA A 4 25.52 43.03 4.87
N ALA A 5 25.53 42.12 5.85
CA ALA A 5 24.96 40.79 5.67
C ALA A 5 23.49 40.81 6.05
N SER A 6 22.67 40.64 5.02
CA SER A 6 21.22 40.49 5.01
C SER A 6 20.64 39.66 6.16
N HIS A 7 19.59 40.21 6.76
CA HIS A 7 18.56 39.44 7.44
C HIS A 7 17.81 38.61 6.39
N PRO A 8 17.75 37.28 6.47
CA PRO A 8 16.73 36.55 5.72
C PRO A 8 15.39 36.76 6.43
N ILE A 9 14.54 37.47 5.70
CA ILE A 9 13.11 37.62 5.87
C ILE A 9 12.43 36.31 6.30
N VAL A 10 11.53 36.45 7.27
CA VAL A 10 10.49 35.49 7.59
C VAL A 10 9.59 35.27 6.37
N ASP A 11 9.35 34.01 6.02
CA ASP A 11 8.19 33.62 5.22
C ASP A 11 7.36 32.69 6.12
N GLU A 12 6.52 33.33 6.93
CA GLU A 12 5.36 32.69 7.56
C GLU A 12 4.23 32.73 6.52
N GLU A 13 3.98 31.66 5.78
CA GLU A 13 2.65 31.35 5.23
C GLU A 13 2.45 29.82 5.03
N GLY A 14 1.69 29.24 5.97
CA GLY A 14 0.59 28.34 5.65
C GLY A 14 0.88 26.94 5.11
N ALA A 15 0.95 25.95 6.00
CA ALA A 15 0.35 24.64 5.72
C ALA A 15 0.02 23.92 7.03
N GLY A 16 -1.18 24.21 7.55
CA GLY A 16 -1.90 23.28 8.41
C GLY A 16 -2.25 22.01 7.63
N GLY A 17 -1.24 21.19 7.32
CA GLY A 17 -1.47 19.82 6.94
C GLY A 17 -1.79 19.07 8.22
N GLU A 18 -3.07 18.85 8.52
CA GLU A 18 -3.47 17.65 9.26
C GLU A 18 -2.56 16.51 8.77
N PRO A 19 -1.89 15.73 9.65
CA PRO A 19 -1.07 14.64 9.18
C PRO A 19 -2.00 13.81 8.32
N VAL A 20 -1.80 13.88 6.99
CA VAL A 20 -2.64 13.18 6.04
C VAL A 20 -2.56 11.77 6.55
N ARG A 21 -3.64 11.26 7.14
CA ARG A 21 -3.70 9.88 7.60
C ARG A 21 -3.46 9.12 6.32
N ARG A 22 -2.20 8.72 6.08
CA ARG A 22 -1.83 7.98 4.89
C ARG A 22 -2.66 6.73 5.02
N ILE A 23 -3.73 6.66 4.25
CA ILE A 23 -4.52 5.46 4.17
C ILE A 23 -3.51 4.41 3.70
N PRO A 24 -3.20 3.41 4.54
CA PRO A 24 -2.20 2.43 4.18
C PRO A 24 -2.67 1.77 2.89
N ASP A 25 -1.78 1.71 1.90
CA ASP A 25 -2.12 1.08 0.64
C ASP A 25 -2.41 -0.40 0.85
N ILE A 26 -3.32 -0.95 0.04
CA ILE A 26 -3.80 -2.31 0.22
C ILE A 26 -2.68 -3.35 0.16
N ILE A 27 -1.61 -3.07 -0.60
CA ILE A 27 -0.47 -3.98 -0.72
C ILE A 27 0.33 -3.99 0.59
N SER A 28 0.55 -2.83 1.21
CA SER A 28 1.16 -2.73 2.53
C SER A 28 0.32 -3.45 3.59
N LEU A 29 -1.02 -3.27 3.58
CA LEU A 29 -1.91 -3.97 4.51
C LEU A 29 -1.84 -5.49 4.36
N VAL A 30 -1.80 -6.00 3.13
CA VAL A 30 -1.67 -7.44 2.87
C VAL A 30 -0.31 -7.97 3.35
N LYS A 31 0.78 -7.21 3.15
CA LYS A 31 2.12 -7.58 3.64
C LYS A 31 2.19 -7.61 5.16
N ASP A 32 1.64 -6.59 5.82
CA ASP A 32 1.65 -6.48 7.29
C ASP A 32 0.82 -7.60 7.94
N SER A 33 -0.29 -8.00 7.29
CA SER A 33 -1.17 -9.06 7.78
C SER A 33 -0.72 -10.47 7.40
N TYR A 34 0.27 -10.61 6.51
CA TYR A 34 0.60 -11.87 5.84
C TYR A 34 0.91 -13.02 6.81
N ALA A 35 1.59 -12.73 7.92
CA ALA A 35 1.94 -13.73 8.94
C ALA A 35 0.69 -14.32 9.64
N GLU A 36 -0.36 -13.51 9.77
CA GLU A 36 -1.61 -13.86 10.47
C GLU A 36 -2.64 -14.53 9.55
N LEU A 37 -2.41 -14.52 8.24
CA LEU A 37 -3.29 -15.14 7.26
C LEU A 37 -3.30 -16.67 7.40
N ARG A 38 -4.48 -17.28 7.22
CA ARG A 38 -4.64 -18.73 7.15
C ARG A 38 -3.88 -19.28 5.94
N PRO A 39 -3.50 -20.57 5.93
CA PRO A 39 -2.72 -21.14 4.82
C PRO A 39 -3.35 -20.93 3.42
N ALA A 40 -4.67 -20.99 3.32
CA ALA A 40 -5.37 -20.76 2.05
C ALA A 40 -5.37 -19.29 1.63
N GLU A 41 -5.51 -18.36 2.58
CA GLU A 41 -5.45 -16.92 2.33
C GLU A 41 -4.03 -16.48 1.95
N ARG A 42 -3.00 -17.06 2.57
CA ARG A 42 -1.60 -16.80 2.20
C ARG A 42 -1.32 -17.13 0.74
N ARG A 43 -1.86 -18.24 0.23
CA ARG A 43 -1.70 -18.59 -1.20
C ARG A 43 -2.33 -17.56 -2.13
N VAL A 44 -3.46 -16.97 -1.75
CA VAL A 44 -4.08 -15.88 -2.51
C VAL A 44 -3.20 -14.62 -2.41
N ALA A 45 -2.73 -14.29 -1.20
CA ALA A 45 -1.82 -13.16 -0.98
C ALA A 45 -0.52 -13.30 -1.77
N ASP A 46 0.07 -14.49 -1.87
CA ASP A 46 1.27 -14.75 -2.69
C ASP A 46 1.03 -14.37 -4.15
N VAL A 47 -0.08 -14.81 -4.73
CA VAL A 47 -0.45 -14.49 -6.13
C VAL A 47 -0.61 -12.98 -6.33
N VAL A 48 -1.24 -12.29 -5.37
CA VAL A 48 -1.44 -10.84 -5.43
C VAL A 48 -0.12 -10.09 -5.31
N LEU A 49 0.73 -10.48 -4.36
CA LEU A 49 2.01 -9.82 -4.08
C LEU A 49 3.07 -10.10 -5.16
N GLU A 50 3.03 -11.27 -5.80
CA GLU A 50 3.91 -11.64 -6.90
C GLU A 50 3.59 -10.84 -8.18
N ASN A 51 2.31 -10.62 -8.48
CA ASN A 51 1.90 -9.87 -9.66
C ASN A 51 0.62 -9.06 -9.44
N VAL A 52 0.80 -7.86 -8.90
CA VAL A 52 -0.31 -6.91 -8.62
C VAL A 52 -1.09 -6.55 -9.88
N LYS A 53 -0.41 -6.36 -11.02
CA LYS A 53 -1.10 -6.00 -12.28
C LYS A 53 -2.06 -7.10 -12.71
N TYR A 54 -1.62 -8.35 -12.69
CA TYR A 54 -2.49 -9.50 -12.95
C TYR A 54 -3.66 -9.54 -11.96
N ALA A 55 -3.38 -9.37 -10.67
CA ALA A 55 -4.40 -9.49 -9.63
C ALA A 55 -5.53 -8.45 -9.76
N VAL A 56 -5.22 -7.26 -10.27
CA VAL A 56 -6.21 -6.20 -10.54
C VAL A 56 -7.09 -6.54 -11.75
N ASP A 57 -6.51 -7.17 -12.78
CA ASP A 57 -7.22 -7.51 -14.02
C ASP A 57 -7.95 -8.88 -13.94
N ALA A 58 -7.63 -9.71 -12.93
CA ALA A 58 -8.14 -11.08 -12.77
C ALA A 58 -9.49 -11.13 -12.03
N SER A 59 -10.31 -12.12 -12.37
CA SER A 59 -11.51 -12.46 -11.59
C SER A 59 -11.17 -13.25 -10.32
N ASN A 60 -12.08 -13.28 -9.35
CA ASN A 60 -11.92 -14.09 -8.12
C ASN A 60 -11.69 -15.58 -8.45
N ALA A 61 -12.42 -16.14 -9.40
CA ALA A 61 -12.19 -17.50 -9.91
C ALA A 61 -10.76 -17.70 -10.44
N ALA A 62 -10.23 -16.73 -11.21
CA ALA A 62 -8.88 -16.81 -11.79
C ALA A 62 -7.78 -16.66 -10.72
N LEU A 63 -7.99 -15.81 -9.71
CA LEU A 63 -7.12 -15.70 -8.55
C LEU A 63 -7.10 -17.01 -7.75
N ALA A 64 -8.28 -17.57 -7.47
CA ALA A 64 -8.43 -18.81 -6.73
C ALA A 64 -7.77 -20.00 -7.46
N GLN A 65 -7.98 -20.11 -8.77
CA GLN A 65 -7.35 -21.14 -9.60
C GLN A 65 -5.82 -21.04 -9.54
N ARG A 66 -5.27 -19.83 -9.71
CA ARG A 66 -3.82 -19.61 -9.67
C ARG A 66 -3.23 -19.87 -8.29
N ALA A 67 -3.97 -19.55 -7.22
CA ALA A 67 -3.59 -19.83 -5.84
C ALA A 67 -3.83 -21.29 -5.40
N GLY A 68 -4.48 -22.12 -6.24
CA GLY A 68 -4.83 -23.49 -5.90
C GLY A 68 -5.80 -23.60 -4.72
N VAL A 69 -6.78 -22.68 -4.65
CA VAL A 69 -7.83 -22.64 -3.61
C VAL A 69 -9.22 -22.57 -4.26
N SER A 70 -10.26 -22.73 -3.44
CA SER A 70 -11.64 -22.51 -3.87
C SER A 70 -11.98 -21.02 -3.99
N GLU A 71 -12.85 -20.67 -4.93
CA GLU A 71 -13.28 -19.28 -5.16
C GLU A 71 -13.83 -18.56 -3.90
N PRO A 72 -14.61 -19.20 -3.00
CA PRO A 72 -15.07 -18.57 -1.76
C PRO A 72 -13.96 -18.14 -0.79
N THR A 73 -12.72 -18.60 -0.99
CA THR A 73 -11.58 -18.16 -0.18
C THR A 73 -11.15 -16.72 -0.51
N VAL A 74 -11.54 -16.20 -1.68
CA VAL A 74 -11.14 -14.87 -2.18
C VAL A 74 -12.15 -13.79 -1.79
N THR A 75 -13.38 -14.16 -1.38
CA THR A 75 -14.53 -13.24 -1.19
C THR A 75 -14.55 -12.55 0.15
#